data_AF-A0A5B7BXH2-F1
#
_entry.id   AF-A0A5B7BXH2-F1
#
_cell.length_a   1.000
_cell.length_b   1.000
_cell.length_c   1.000
_cell.angle_alpha   90.00
_cell.angle_beta   90.00
_cell.angle_gamma   90.00
#
_symmetry.space_group_name_H-M   'P 1'
#
loop_
_entity.id
_entity.type
_entity.pdbx_description
1 polymer ?
#
loop_
_entity_poly.entity_id
_entity_poly.type
_entity_poly.pdbx_seq_one_letter_code
_entity_poly.pdbx_strand_id
1 'polypeptide(L)'
;MMLHWNQEEISDISNTFDVIVASDCTFFKEFHKGLARTIKFLLKNKGPSEAIFFSPKRGDSLDKFLVEIKESGLHFSITEMYDTEVWRRHQSFIKGDDSWPNYEKDHCYPLMVRIIL
;
A
#
# COMPACT_ATOMS: atom_id res chain seq x y z
N MET A 1 -4.25 -21.11 7.01
CA MET A 1 -3.89 -20.75 5.61
C MET A 1 -2.76 -19.74 5.67
N MET A 2 -1.68 -19.95 4.91
CA MET A 2 -0.55 -19.04 4.80
C MET A 2 -0.55 -18.45 3.40
N LEU A 3 -0.47 -17.13 3.28
CA LEU A 3 -0.37 -16.44 1.99
C LEU A 3 1.06 -15.92 1.84
N HIS A 4 1.78 -16.40 0.83
CA HIS A 4 3.09 -15.90 0.46
C HIS A 4 2.97 -15.15 -0.87
N TRP A 5 3.03 -13.82 -0.85
CA TRP A 5 3.12 -13.07 -2.10
C TRP A 5 4.39 -13.49 -2.86
N ASN A 6 4.37 -13.50 -4.19
CA ASN A 6 5.45 -14.05 -5.03
C ASN A 6 5.51 -15.60 -5.16
N GLN A 7 4.50 -16.33 -4.70
CA GLN A 7 4.28 -17.73 -5.08
C GLN A 7 3.08 -17.86 -6.02
N GLU A 8 3.10 -18.86 -6.92
CA GLU A 8 2.09 -19.01 -7.98
C GLU A 8 0.81 -19.72 -7.52
N GLU A 9 0.85 -20.45 -6.39
CA GLU A 9 -0.28 -21.21 -5.88
C GLU A 9 -1.23 -20.34 -5.04
N ILE A 10 -2.14 -19.62 -5.71
CA ILE A 10 -3.25 -18.89 -5.07
C ILE A 10 -4.60 -19.38 -5.64
N SER A 11 -4.81 -20.70 -5.73
CA SER A 11 -6.02 -21.26 -6.37
C SER A 11 -7.27 -21.06 -5.51
N ASP A 12 -7.19 -21.27 -4.21
CA ASP A 12 -8.39 -21.52 -3.40
C ASP A 12 -9.08 -20.24 -2.92
N ILE A 13 -8.41 -19.09 -3.02
CA ILE A 13 -8.92 -17.79 -2.55
C ILE A 13 -8.90 -16.71 -3.63
N SER A 14 -8.75 -17.10 -4.89
CA SER A 14 -8.76 -16.13 -5.99
C SER A 14 -10.13 -15.47 -6.16
N ASN A 15 -10.15 -14.15 -6.36
CA ASN A 15 -11.33 -13.33 -6.56
C ASN A 15 -12.34 -13.45 -5.41
N THR A 16 -11.87 -13.50 -4.15
CA THR A 16 -12.74 -13.73 -2.98
C THR A 16 -12.88 -12.53 -2.05
N PHE A 17 -12.01 -11.52 -2.15
CA PHE A 17 -11.99 -10.40 -1.20
C PHE A 17 -12.56 -9.11 -1.80
N ASP A 18 -13.49 -8.47 -1.08
CA ASP A 18 -13.96 -7.12 -1.40
C ASP A 18 -12.92 -6.06 -1.01
N VAL A 19 -12.21 -6.28 0.11
CA VAL A 19 -11.23 -5.32 0.64
C VAL A 19 -9.96 -6.06 1.05
N ILE A 20 -8.82 -5.55 0.60
CA ILE A 20 -7.49 -5.93 1.07
C ILE A 20 -6.89 -4.74 1.82
N VAL A 21 -6.32 -4.95 3.00
CA VAL A 21 -5.63 -3.89 3.76
C VAL A 21 -4.20 -4.31 4.02
N ALA A 22 -3.26 -3.39 3.76
CA ALA A 22 -1.85 -3.61 4.03
C ALA A 22 -1.20 -2.32 4.55
N SER A 23 -0.14 -2.45 5.35
CA SER A 23 0.62 -1.30 5.84
C SER A 23 2.12 -1.59 5.73
N ASP A 24 2.84 -0.63 5.18
CA ASP A 24 4.30 -0.64 5.05
C ASP A 24 4.89 -1.89 4.36
N CYS A 25 4.14 -2.44 3.40
CA CYS A 25 4.52 -3.66 2.67
C CYS A 25 5.35 -3.40 1.40
N THR A 26 5.70 -2.13 1.14
CA THR A 26 6.35 -1.69 -0.11
C THR A 26 7.85 -1.45 0.05
N PHE A 27 8.46 -1.88 1.17
CA PHE A 27 9.89 -1.68 1.42
C PHE A 27 10.80 -2.56 0.54
N PHE A 28 10.47 -3.84 0.39
CA PHE A 28 11.28 -4.80 -0.35
C PHE A 28 10.92 -4.81 -1.83
N LYS A 29 11.73 -4.14 -2.64
CA LYS A 29 11.51 -3.94 -4.10
C LYS A 29 11.42 -5.25 -4.89
N GLU A 30 12.17 -6.26 -4.47
CA GLU A 30 12.16 -7.60 -5.10
C GLU A 30 10.80 -8.30 -5.05
N PHE A 31 9.90 -7.90 -4.14
CA PHE A 31 8.57 -8.50 -4.00
C PHE A 31 7.43 -7.65 -4.57
N HIS A 32 7.70 -6.45 -5.11
CA HIS A 32 6.66 -5.53 -5.61
C HIS A 32 5.78 -6.18 -6.68
N LYS A 33 6.39 -6.85 -7.65
CA LYS A 33 5.67 -7.57 -8.72
C LYS A 33 4.80 -8.70 -8.18
N GLY A 34 5.34 -9.49 -7.24
CA GLY A 34 4.61 -10.56 -6.57
C GLY A 34 3.43 -10.04 -5.76
N LEU A 35 3.60 -8.92 -5.08
CA LEU A 35 2.55 -8.22 -4.33
C LEU A 35 1.45 -7.68 -5.25
N ALA A 36 1.80 -7.00 -6.35
CA ALA A 36 0.85 -6.50 -7.34
C ALA A 36 0.01 -7.64 -7.94
N ARG A 37 0.66 -8.75 -8.33
CA ARG A 37 0.00 -9.97 -8.82
C ARG A 37 -0.95 -10.55 -7.76
N THR A 38 -0.51 -10.60 -6.50
CA THR A 38 -1.32 -11.10 -5.38
C THR A 38 -2.58 -10.25 -5.18
N ILE A 39 -2.46 -8.92 -5.18
CA ILE A 39 -3.61 -8.01 -5.07
C ILE A 39 -4.62 -8.30 -6.17
N LYS A 40 -4.15 -8.33 -7.43
CA LYS A 40 -5.00 -8.59 -8.60
C LYS A 40 -5.75 -9.91 -8.49
N PHE A 41 -5.09 -10.97 -7.99
CA PHE A 41 -5.72 -12.29 -7.87
C PHE A 41 -6.69 -12.40 -6.72
N LEU A 42 -6.50 -11.66 -5.63
CA LEU A 42 -7.31 -11.76 -4.43
C LEU A 42 -8.57 -10.89 -4.52
N LEU A 43 -8.47 -9.72 -5.15
CA LEU A 43 -9.62 -8.82 -5.35
C LEU A 43 -10.69 -9.50 -6.19
N LYS A 44 -11.94 -9.43 -5.72
CA LYS A 44 -13.11 -9.87 -6.50
C LYS A 44 -13.19 -9.12 -7.82
N ASN A 45 -13.48 -9.86 -8.90
CA ASN A 45 -13.70 -9.31 -10.24
C ASN A 45 -15.17 -8.95 -10.52
N LYS A 46 -16.07 -9.19 -9.56
CA LYS A 46 -17.50 -8.84 -9.62
C LYS A 46 -17.86 -7.96 -8.45
N GLY A 47 -18.49 -6.83 -8.74
CA GLY A 47 -18.84 -5.82 -7.74
C GLY A 47 -17.65 -4.94 -7.35
N PRO A 48 -17.88 -3.96 -6.46
CA PRO A 48 -16.82 -3.08 -5.99
C PRO A 48 -15.82 -3.87 -5.13
N SER A 49 -14.54 -3.80 -5.49
CA SER A 49 -13.45 -4.32 -4.68
C SER A 49 -12.27 -3.37 -4.70
N GLU A 50 -11.48 -3.34 -3.62
CA GLU A 50 -10.32 -2.46 -3.51
C GLU A 50 -9.24 -2.97 -2.56
N ALA A 51 -8.02 -2.53 -2.79
CA ALA A 51 -6.90 -2.66 -1.88
C ALA A 51 -6.54 -1.29 -1.29
N ILE A 52 -6.39 -1.20 0.03
CA ILE A 52 -6.02 0.01 0.76
C ILE A 52 -4.68 -0.21 1.44
N PHE A 53 -3.70 0.60 1.05
CA PHE A 53 -2.34 0.54 1.55
C PHE A 53 -2.02 1.81 2.33
N PHE A 54 -1.36 1.66 3.48
CA PHE A 54 -0.77 2.76 4.22
C PHE A 54 0.74 2.59 4.24
N SER A 55 1.45 3.29 3.35
CA SER A 55 2.89 3.13 3.15
C SER A 55 3.61 4.47 3.07
N PRO A 56 4.73 4.65 3.80
CA PRO A 56 5.65 5.74 3.53
C PRO A 56 6.29 5.60 2.15
N LYS A 57 6.90 6.69 1.65
CA LYS A 57 7.56 6.68 0.35
C LYS A 57 8.78 5.77 0.33
N ARG A 58 9.61 5.84 1.38
CA ARG A 58 10.87 5.11 1.55
C ARG A 58 11.76 5.24 0.30
N GLY A 59 12.16 6.47 0.01
CA GLY A 59 12.84 6.88 -1.22
C GLY A 59 11.93 6.70 -2.42
N ASP A 60 12.39 5.91 -3.40
CA ASP A 60 11.65 5.58 -4.62
C ASP A 60 10.86 4.27 -4.52
N SER A 61 10.79 3.65 -3.33
CA SER A 61 10.22 2.30 -3.18
C SER A 61 8.72 2.27 -3.43
N LEU A 62 7.96 3.18 -2.81
CA LEU A 62 6.52 3.28 -3.08
C LEU A 62 6.25 3.61 -4.55
N ASP A 63 7.01 4.54 -5.13
CA ASP A 63 6.84 4.95 -6.53
C ASP A 63 7.09 3.78 -7.48
N LYS A 64 8.09 2.94 -7.23
CA LYS A 64 8.36 1.69 -7.99
C LYS A 64 7.23 0.67 -7.85
N PHE A 65 6.69 0.48 -6.65
CA PHE A 65 5.54 -0.39 -6.45
C PHE A 65 4.33 0.09 -7.25
N LEU A 66 4.08 1.40 -7.31
CA LEU A 66 2.99 1.98 -8.08
C LEU A 66 3.15 1.80 -9.60
N VAL A 67 4.40 1.73 -10.10
CA VAL A 67 4.67 1.33 -11.49
C VAL A 67 4.23 -0.12 -11.72
N GLU A 68 4.61 -1.05 -10.84
CA GLU A 68 4.21 -2.47 -10.93
C GLU A 68 2.69 -2.67 -10.85
N ILE A 69 1.98 -1.85 -10.07
CA ILE A 69 0.51 -1.83 -10.03
C ILE A 69 -0.06 -1.48 -11.40
N LYS A 70 0.43 -0.40 -12.03
CA LYS A 70 0.01 -0.01 -13.40
C LYS A 70 0.34 -1.07 -14.44
N GLU A 71 1.54 -1.64 -14.39
CA GLU A 71 1.98 -2.68 -15.32
C GLU A 71 1.18 -3.98 -15.14
N SER A 72 0.66 -4.24 -13.94
CA SER A 72 -0.27 -5.34 -13.66
C SER A 72 -1.70 -5.07 -14.16
N GLY A 73 -1.96 -3.91 -14.75
CA GLY A 73 -3.27 -3.48 -15.24
C GLY A 73 -4.24 -3.05 -14.15
N LEU A 74 -3.74 -2.68 -12.97
CA LEU A 74 -4.52 -2.13 -11.86
C LEU A 74 -4.46 -0.60 -11.89
N HIS A 75 -5.48 0.04 -11.31
CA HIS A 75 -5.52 1.49 -11.14
C HIS A 75 -5.24 1.86 -9.69
N PHE A 76 -4.67 3.04 -9.46
CA PHE A 76 -4.48 3.54 -8.10
C PHE A 76 -4.75 5.03 -7.95
N SER A 77 -5.00 5.44 -6.72
CA SER A 77 -5.03 6.83 -6.27
C SER A 77 -4.27 6.98 -4.95
N ILE A 78 -3.69 8.15 -4.72
CA ILE A 78 -2.95 8.46 -3.49
C ILE A 78 -3.64 9.62 -2.80
N THR A 79 -3.89 9.47 -1.51
CA THR A 79 -4.38 10.54 -0.64
C THR A 79 -3.34 10.79 0.44
N GLU A 80 -2.79 11.99 0.51
CA GLU A 80 -1.83 12.38 1.55
C GLU A 80 -2.55 12.70 2.85
N MET A 81 -3.64 13.47 2.80
CA MET A 81 -4.44 13.89 3.95
C MET A 81 -5.70 13.03 4.10
N TYR A 82 -5.52 11.74 4.36
CA TYR A 82 -6.64 10.78 4.45
C TYR A 82 -7.37 10.83 5.80
N ASP A 83 -6.73 11.33 6.85
CA ASP A 83 -7.34 11.51 8.17
C ASP A 83 -6.86 12.80 8.84
N THR A 84 -7.78 13.50 9.51
CA THR A 84 -7.51 14.80 10.12
C THR A 84 -6.57 14.72 11.33
N GLU A 85 -6.67 13.68 12.15
CA GLU A 85 -5.84 13.49 13.34
C GLU A 85 -4.44 13.01 12.94
N VAL A 86 -4.34 12.09 11.98
CA VAL A 86 -3.06 11.65 11.41
C VAL A 86 -2.32 12.83 10.79
N TRP A 87 -3.02 13.66 10.00
CA TRP A 87 -2.43 14.87 9.44
C TRP A 87 -1.99 15.86 10.52
N ARG A 88 -2.81 16.07 11.56
CA ARG A 88 -2.45 16.95 12.68
C ARG A 88 -1.17 16.51 13.38
N ARG A 89 -1.01 15.20 13.63
CA ARG A 89 0.21 14.63 14.22
C ARG A 89 1.41 14.78 13.31
N HIS A 90 1.27 14.44 12.03
CA HIS A 90 2.29 14.67 11.00
C HIS A 90 2.80 16.11 11.00
N GLN A 91 1.88 17.08 11.03
CA GLN A 91 2.20 18.50 11.09
C GLN A 91 2.89 18.90 12.40
N SER A 92 2.53 18.29 13.54
CA SER A 92 3.21 18.51 14.83
C SER A 92 4.68 18.12 14.73
N PHE A 93 4.96 16.91 14.22
CA PHE A 93 6.31 16.39 14.10
C PHE A 93 7.18 17.21 13.13
N ILE A 94 6.63 17.61 11.98
CA ILE A 94 7.36 18.48 11.04
C ILE A 94 7.70 19.86 11.64
N LYS A 95 6.87 20.36 12.58
CA LYS A 95 7.05 21.66 13.21
C LYS A 95 7.99 21.64 14.42
N GLY A 96 8.66 20.51 14.69
CA GLY A 96 9.64 20.41 15.77
C GLY A 96 9.07 19.90 17.10
N ASP A 97 8.00 19.10 17.07
CA ASP A 97 7.58 18.33 18.23
C ASP A 97 8.61 17.22 18.54
N ASP A 98 9.33 17.38 19.64
CA ASP A 98 10.40 16.48 20.08
C ASP A 98 9.90 15.14 20.67
N SER A 99 8.59 14.89 20.70
CA SER A 99 8.06 13.58 21.12
C SER A 99 8.45 12.44 20.17
N TRP A 100 8.84 12.74 18.93
CA TRP A 100 9.45 11.80 17.99
C TRP A 100 10.68 12.40 17.28
N PRO A 101 11.86 12.40 17.93
CA PRO A 101 13.05 13.12 17.45
C PRO A 101 13.58 12.66 16.07
N ASN A 102 13.32 11.40 15.71
CA ASN A 102 13.77 10.80 14.44
C ASN A 102 12.67 10.77 13.38
N TYR A 103 11.62 11.59 13.52
CA TYR A 103 10.57 11.66 12.53
C TYR A 103 11.10 12.23 11.21
N GLU A 104 11.03 11.42 10.16
CA GLU A 104 11.40 11.82 8.81
C GLU A 104 10.24 11.44 7.88
N LYS A 105 9.72 12.41 7.12
CA LYS A 105 8.49 12.27 6.34
C LYS A 105 8.56 11.07 5.38
N ASP A 106 9.66 10.91 4.67
CA ASP A 106 9.84 9.86 3.68
C ASP A 106 9.83 8.45 4.30
N HIS A 107 10.33 8.30 5.53
CA HIS A 107 10.40 7.02 6.26
C HIS A 107 9.22 6.75 7.20
N CYS A 108 8.54 7.79 7.68
CA CYS A 108 7.58 7.69 8.78
C CYS A 108 6.14 8.01 8.38
N TYR A 109 5.90 8.90 7.40
CA TYR A 109 4.54 9.32 7.09
C TYR A 109 3.87 8.39 6.07
N PRO A 110 2.83 7.64 6.45
CA PRO A 110 2.15 6.77 5.49
C PRO A 110 1.28 7.61 4.56
N LEU A 111 1.33 7.32 3.26
CA LEU A 111 0.34 7.77 2.29
C LEU A 111 -0.76 6.70 2.18
N MET A 112 -2.02 7.12 2.04
CA MET A 112 -3.10 6.18 1.72
C MET A 112 -3.11 5.94 0.21
N VAL A 113 -2.86 4.71 -0.20
CA VAL A 113 -2.95 4.27 -1.59
C VAL A 113 -4.17 3.37 -1.73
N ARG A 114 -5.11 3.78 -2.59
CA ARG A 114 -6.25 2.97 -3.00
C ARG A 114 -5.94 2.33 -4.34
N ILE A 115 -6.13 1.03 -4.46
CA ILE A 115 -5.86 0.22 -5.65
C ILE A 115 -7.14 -0.51 -6.04
N ILE A 116 -7.50 -0.48 -7.31
CA ILE A 116 -8.69 -1.15 -7.87
C ILE A 116 -8.32 -1.90 -9.16
N LEU A 117 -9.17 -2.84 -9.56
CA LEU A 117 -9.04 -3.58 -10.82
C LEU A 117 -9.11 -2.65 -12.06
#